data_AF-A0A928Q5W8-F1
#
_entry.id   AF-A0A928Q5W8-F1
#
_cell.length_a   1.000
_cell.length_b   1.000
_cell.length_c   1.000
_cell.angle_alpha   90.00
_cell.angle_beta   90.00
_cell.angle_gamma   90.00
#
_symmetry.space_group_name_H-M   'P 1'
#
loop_
_entity.id
_entity.type
_entity.pdbx_description
1 polymer ?
#
loop_
_entity_poly.entity_id
_entity_poly.type
_entity_poly.pdbx_seq_one_letter_code
_entity_poly.pdbx_strand_id
1 'polypeptide(L)'
;MISNVSIDKNLFLNLSVKNNIDLAAWCENAYETAWGFVPHTNGNILSEENFRSLKKKYPKEITESCEVLKGRRTVDNMGLITSHLCYDAEKRRISEDNPAETAQALYEKSAVKGDISTLPDRLGTAVISEDVVGIYVGNDSVVYAKFVDEGIVKEPISAGKWTAWFEISDVQYGDVKTFSNEIVFDEYDAKKKNNLGLVQWAIQAHENGWGYIYGTYGNVLTEDLLRDRAAVFSCEVSEE
;
A
#
# COMPACT_ATOMS: atom_id res chain seq x y z
N MET A 1 -19.66 6.21 2.22
CA MET A 1 -19.11 7.52 1.78
C MET A 1 -18.12 7.20 0.66
N ILE A 2 -18.15 7.95 -0.46
CA ILE A 2 -17.61 7.61 -1.80
C ILE A 2 -16.35 6.71 -1.74
N SER A 3 -16.54 5.40 -1.93
CA SER A 3 -15.54 4.38 -1.55
C SER A 3 -14.44 4.24 -2.60
N ASN A 4 -14.77 4.21 -3.88
CA ASN A 4 -13.90 3.85 -5.01
C ASN A 4 -12.73 4.81 -5.37
N VAL A 5 -12.47 5.82 -4.54
CA VAL A 5 -11.35 6.76 -4.71
C VAL A 5 -10.45 6.87 -3.49
N SER A 6 -10.84 6.29 -2.35
CA SER A 6 -10.14 6.46 -1.08
C SER A 6 -8.92 5.55 -0.93
N ILE A 7 -7.93 6.10 -0.25
CA ILE A 7 -6.78 5.40 0.33
C ILE A 7 -6.78 5.82 1.79
N ASP A 8 -7.21 4.94 2.70
CA ASP A 8 -7.22 5.27 4.13
C ASP A 8 -5.81 5.15 4.70
N LYS A 9 -5.22 6.30 5.03
CA LYS A 9 -3.85 6.38 5.54
C LYS A 9 -3.67 5.70 6.89
N ASN A 10 -4.73 5.54 7.67
CA ASN A 10 -4.65 4.95 9.02
C ASN A 10 -4.47 3.44 8.99
N LEU A 11 -4.57 2.81 7.81
CA LEU A 11 -4.37 1.38 7.64
C LEU A 11 -2.90 0.99 7.52
N PHE A 12 -2.01 1.95 7.29
CA PHE A 12 -0.60 1.70 6.99
C PHE A 12 0.28 1.95 8.20
N LEU A 13 1.21 1.03 8.46
CA LEU A 13 2.22 1.11 9.50
C LEU A 13 3.24 2.20 9.21
N ASN A 14 3.82 2.21 8.00
CA ASN A 14 4.86 3.17 7.64
C ASN A 14 5.00 3.34 6.12
N LEU A 15 4.25 4.30 5.57
CA LEU A 15 4.25 4.64 4.15
C LEU A 15 5.58 5.23 3.63
N SER A 16 6.54 5.58 4.50
CA SER A 16 7.87 6.02 4.06
C SER A 16 8.76 4.84 3.63
N VAL A 17 8.39 3.62 4.00
CA VAL A 17 9.08 2.39 3.63
C VAL A 17 8.15 1.53 2.79
N LYS A 18 8.61 1.06 1.62
CA LYS A 18 7.88 0.04 0.86
C LYS A 18 8.02 -1.29 1.58
N ASN A 19 6.99 -1.68 2.33
CA ASN A 19 7.00 -2.86 3.18
C ASN A 19 5.83 -3.79 2.88
N ASN A 20 6.00 -5.06 3.22
CA ASN A 20 5.07 -6.13 2.87
C ASN A 20 3.70 -6.01 3.58
N ILE A 21 3.67 -5.45 4.79
CA ILE A 21 2.44 -5.30 5.58
C ILE A 21 1.57 -4.19 4.99
N ASP A 22 2.18 -3.05 4.65
CA ASP A 22 1.47 -1.96 4.01
C ASP A 22 1.04 -2.31 2.59
N LEU A 23 1.79 -3.15 1.87
CA LEU A 23 1.36 -3.69 0.58
C LEU A 23 0.10 -4.55 0.73
N ALA A 24 0.03 -5.42 1.74
CA ALA A 24 -1.16 -6.21 2.01
C ALA A 24 -2.36 -5.31 2.38
N ALA A 25 -2.16 -4.35 3.28
CA ALA A 25 -3.18 -3.36 3.67
C ALA A 25 -3.64 -2.51 2.48
N TRP A 26 -2.74 -2.18 1.55
CA TRP A 26 -3.05 -1.44 0.33
C TRP A 26 -3.99 -2.22 -0.58
N CYS A 27 -3.73 -3.52 -0.75
CA CYS A 27 -4.58 -4.41 -1.51
C CYS A 27 -5.95 -4.59 -0.86
N GLU A 28 -6.00 -4.78 0.47
CA GLU A 28 -7.26 -4.83 1.23
C GLU A 28 -8.06 -3.53 1.06
N ASN A 29 -7.41 -2.37 1.18
CA ASN A 29 -8.08 -1.09 0.93
C ASN A 29 -8.64 -1.03 -0.49
N ALA A 30 -7.87 -1.42 -1.52
CA ALA A 30 -8.34 -1.41 -2.91
C ALA A 30 -9.56 -2.33 -3.12
N TYR A 31 -9.59 -3.48 -2.45
CA TYR A 31 -10.74 -4.39 -2.43
C TYR A 31 -11.96 -3.78 -1.71
N GLU A 32 -11.81 -3.36 -0.46
CA GLU A 32 -12.89 -2.79 0.38
C GLU A 32 -13.50 -1.52 -0.23
N THR A 33 -12.68 -0.78 -0.97
CA THR A 33 -13.13 0.43 -1.68
C THR A 33 -13.68 0.17 -3.08
N ALA A 34 -13.60 -1.06 -3.57
CA ALA A 34 -14.04 -1.49 -4.89
C ALA A 34 -13.38 -0.70 -6.03
N TRP A 35 -12.04 -0.67 -6.05
CA TRP A 35 -11.28 -0.21 -7.22
C TRP A 35 -11.64 -1.04 -8.45
N GLY A 36 -11.62 -0.40 -9.62
CA GLY A 36 -11.95 -1.05 -10.88
C GLY A 36 -10.75 -1.73 -11.53
N PHE A 37 -11.02 -2.69 -12.42
CA PHE A 37 -10.01 -3.23 -13.32
C PHE A 37 -10.14 -2.56 -14.70
N VAL A 38 -9.08 -1.93 -15.18
CA VAL A 38 -8.98 -1.42 -16.55
C VAL A 38 -7.56 -1.68 -17.06
N PRO A 39 -7.37 -2.37 -18.20
CA PRO A 39 -6.04 -2.60 -18.77
C PRO A 39 -5.21 -1.32 -18.89
N HIS A 40 -3.92 -1.41 -18.59
CA HIS A 40 -2.96 -0.31 -18.68
C HIS A 40 -3.20 0.86 -17.70
N THR A 41 -3.86 0.60 -16.57
CA THR A 41 -4.06 1.60 -15.50
C THR A 41 -3.32 1.21 -14.22
N ASN A 42 -2.96 2.18 -13.40
CA ASN A 42 -2.00 2.02 -12.29
C ASN A 42 -2.50 2.60 -10.96
N GLY A 43 -3.80 2.55 -10.72
CA GLY A 43 -4.42 2.97 -9.46
C GLY A 43 -4.79 4.45 -9.41
N ASN A 44 -4.43 5.22 -10.43
CA ASN A 44 -4.94 6.58 -10.61
C ASN A 44 -6.43 6.57 -10.99
N ILE A 45 -7.08 7.73 -10.82
CA ILE A 45 -8.48 7.90 -11.18
C ILE A 45 -8.61 7.86 -12.71
N LEU A 46 -9.50 7.02 -13.22
CA LEU A 46 -9.82 6.95 -14.64
C LEU A 46 -10.60 8.19 -15.06
N SER A 47 -9.90 9.22 -15.52
CA SER A 47 -10.52 10.43 -16.10
C SER A 47 -11.10 10.15 -17.49
N GLU A 48 -12.01 11.01 -17.94
CA GLU A 48 -12.54 10.96 -19.32
C GLU A 48 -11.42 11.08 -20.36
N GLU A 49 -10.43 11.94 -20.12
CA GLU A 49 -9.28 12.15 -21.01
C GLU A 49 -8.39 10.90 -21.09
N ASN A 50 -8.07 10.31 -19.93
CA ASN A 50 -7.26 9.10 -19.85
C ASN A 50 -7.99 7.92 -20.51
N PHE A 51 -9.29 7.77 -20.27
CA PHE A 51 -10.11 6.75 -20.91
C PHE A 51 -10.12 6.88 -22.43
N ARG A 52 -10.33 8.09 -22.98
CA ARG A 52 -10.30 8.32 -24.44
C ARG A 52 -8.93 8.01 -25.03
N SER A 53 -7.86 8.40 -24.35
CA SER A 53 -6.48 8.15 -24.78
C SER A 53 -6.18 6.65 -24.81
N LEU A 54 -6.56 5.91 -23.76
CA LEU A 54 -6.42 4.46 -23.67
C LEU A 54 -7.27 3.75 -24.74
N LYS A 55 -8.54 4.13 -24.92
CA LYS A 55 -9.44 3.55 -25.94
C LYS A 55 -8.92 3.76 -27.36
N LYS A 56 -8.30 4.92 -27.63
CA LYS A 56 -7.66 5.19 -28.92
C LYS A 56 -6.42 4.30 -29.14
N LYS A 57 -5.63 4.07 -28.11
CA LYS A 57 -4.36 3.32 -28.20
C LYS A 57 -4.58 1.80 -28.21
N TYR A 58 -5.54 1.31 -27.43
CA TYR A 58 -5.82 -0.12 -27.22
C TYR A 58 -7.32 -0.44 -27.41
N PRO A 59 -7.90 -0.20 -28.60
CA PRO A 59 -9.34 -0.26 -28.83
C PRO A 59 -9.96 -1.66 -28.65
N LYS A 60 -9.16 -2.73 -28.66
CA LYS A 60 -9.61 -4.10 -28.43
C LYS A 60 -9.74 -4.46 -26.95
N GLU A 61 -8.88 -3.88 -26.12
CA GLU A 61 -8.80 -4.18 -24.68
C GLU A 61 -9.67 -3.20 -23.87
N ILE A 62 -9.72 -1.93 -24.32
CA ILE A 62 -10.50 -0.88 -23.69
C ILE A 62 -11.86 -0.79 -24.38
N THR A 63 -12.78 -1.62 -23.90
CA THR A 63 -14.15 -1.73 -24.41
C THR A 63 -15.09 -0.75 -23.70
N GLU A 64 -16.35 -0.71 -24.13
CA GLU A 64 -17.38 0.12 -23.49
C GLU A 64 -17.70 -0.30 -22.04
N SER A 65 -17.42 -1.55 -21.65
CA SER A 65 -17.62 -1.99 -20.26
C SER A 65 -16.68 -1.28 -19.29
N CYS A 66 -15.53 -0.78 -19.75
CA CYS A 66 -14.62 0.02 -18.93
C CYS A 66 -15.16 1.44 -18.65
N GLU A 67 -16.12 1.92 -19.44
CA GLU A 67 -16.60 3.31 -19.36
C GLU A 67 -17.34 3.59 -18.04
N VAL A 68 -18.00 2.58 -17.46
CA VAL A 68 -18.70 2.70 -16.17
C VAL A 68 -17.75 2.90 -14.98
N LEU A 69 -16.45 2.67 -15.18
CA LEU A 69 -15.40 2.81 -14.18
C LEU A 69 -14.75 4.20 -14.19
N LYS A 70 -15.16 5.11 -15.09
CA LYS A 70 -14.70 6.51 -15.07
C LYS A 70 -15.01 7.17 -13.72
N GLY A 71 -14.06 7.95 -13.22
CA GLY A 71 -14.13 8.59 -11.90
C GLY A 71 -13.76 7.69 -10.72
N ARG A 72 -13.45 6.40 -10.97
CA ARG A 72 -12.93 5.47 -9.96
C ARG A 72 -11.42 5.34 -10.08
N ARG A 73 -10.75 4.90 -9.02
CA ARG A 73 -9.40 4.34 -9.16
C ARG A 73 -9.49 3.03 -9.92
N THR A 74 -8.63 2.88 -10.93
CA THR A 74 -8.56 1.65 -11.72
C THR A 74 -7.14 1.17 -11.83
N VAL A 75 -6.95 -0.14 -11.79
CA VAL A 75 -5.66 -0.80 -12.00
C VAL A 75 -5.80 -1.87 -13.07
N ASP A 76 -4.71 -2.23 -13.71
CA ASP A 76 -4.55 -3.57 -14.27
C ASP A 76 -3.92 -4.51 -13.23
N ASN A 77 -3.64 -5.74 -13.65
CA ASN A 77 -3.05 -6.78 -12.81
C ASN A 77 -1.74 -6.33 -12.13
N MET A 78 -0.83 -5.71 -12.89
CA MET A 78 0.41 -5.17 -12.33
C MET A 78 0.21 -3.83 -11.63
N GLY A 79 -0.74 -3.04 -12.12
CA GLY A 79 -1.13 -1.74 -11.61
C GLY A 79 -1.50 -1.74 -10.14
N LEU A 80 -2.03 -2.85 -9.61
CA LEU A 80 -2.32 -2.98 -8.18
C LEU A 80 -1.03 -2.89 -7.35
N ILE A 81 -0.01 -3.66 -7.71
CA ILE A 81 1.29 -3.68 -7.03
C ILE A 81 2.04 -2.38 -7.29
N THR A 82 2.14 -1.96 -8.55
CA THR A 82 2.91 -0.75 -8.90
C THR A 82 2.26 0.51 -8.35
N SER A 83 0.95 0.54 -8.15
CA SER A 83 0.29 1.67 -7.47
C SER A 83 0.83 1.91 -6.06
N HIS A 84 1.12 0.84 -5.31
CA HIS A 84 1.72 0.94 -3.97
C HIS A 84 3.20 1.38 -4.06
N LEU A 85 3.96 0.75 -4.95
CA LEU A 85 5.39 1.05 -5.14
C LEU A 85 5.62 2.49 -5.59
N CYS A 86 4.74 3.02 -6.44
CA CYS A 86 4.81 4.39 -6.96
C CYS A 86 4.03 5.42 -6.12
N TYR A 87 3.41 5.02 -5.00
CA TYR A 87 2.68 5.96 -4.14
C TYR A 87 3.65 6.84 -3.34
N ASP A 88 3.51 8.15 -3.53
CA ASP A 88 4.18 9.19 -2.75
C ASP A 88 3.23 9.64 -1.64
N ALA A 89 3.56 9.29 -0.39
CA ALA A 89 2.70 9.52 0.76
C ALA A 89 2.59 11.01 1.15
N GLU A 90 3.64 11.79 0.89
CA GLU A 90 3.70 13.23 1.14
C GLU A 90 2.79 13.96 0.16
N LYS A 91 2.97 13.69 -1.14
CA LYS A 91 2.19 14.31 -2.24
C LYS A 91 0.82 13.66 -2.43
N ARG A 92 0.55 12.55 -1.74
CA ARG A 92 -0.71 11.78 -1.77
C ARG A 92 -1.13 11.36 -3.18
N ARG A 93 -0.16 11.03 -4.04
CA ARG A 93 -0.38 10.69 -5.44
C ARG A 93 0.43 9.47 -5.84
N ILE A 94 -0.08 8.72 -6.81
CA ILE A 94 0.66 7.65 -7.46
C ILE A 94 1.40 8.28 -8.63
N SER A 95 2.70 8.03 -8.75
CA SER A 95 3.47 8.53 -9.90
C SER A 95 2.95 7.96 -11.23
N GLU A 96 3.03 8.76 -12.28
CA GLU A 96 2.74 8.30 -13.66
C GLU A 96 3.91 7.49 -14.25
N ASP A 97 5.10 7.61 -13.66
CA ASP A 97 6.27 6.79 -13.98
C ASP A 97 6.06 5.37 -13.46
N ASN A 98 5.30 4.59 -14.23
CA ASN A 98 5.11 3.16 -14.02
C ASN A 98 6.22 2.40 -14.75
N PRO A 99 7.11 1.68 -14.05
CA PRO A 99 8.02 0.75 -14.73
C PRO A 99 7.16 -0.31 -15.44
N ALA A 100 7.24 -0.36 -16.77
CA ALA A 100 6.54 -1.35 -17.58
C ALA A 100 7.20 -2.73 -17.36
N GLU A 101 6.84 -3.40 -16.28
CA GLU A 101 7.32 -4.71 -15.92
C GLU A 101 6.16 -5.70 -15.80
N THR A 102 6.37 -6.93 -16.26
CA THR A 102 5.37 -8.01 -16.17
C THR A 102 5.48 -8.75 -14.84
N ALA A 103 4.41 -9.42 -14.43
CA ALA A 103 4.41 -10.29 -13.25
C ALA A 103 5.51 -11.35 -13.33
N GLN A 104 5.67 -11.96 -14.52
CA GLN A 104 6.69 -12.96 -14.77
C GLN A 104 8.12 -12.40 -14.61
N ALA A 105 8.38 -11.18 -15.07
CA ALA A 105 9.68 -10.54 -14.91
C ALA A 105 10.02 -10.26 -13.44
N LEU A 106 9.05 -9.81 -12.63
CA LEU A 106 9.23 -9.66 -11.19
C LEU A 106 9.53 -10.99 -10.51
N TYR A 107 8.78 -12.05 -10.85
CA TYR A 107 9.01 -13.40 -10.33
C TYR A 107 10.41 -13.92 -10.67
N GLU A 108 10.88 -13.69 -11.89
CA GLU A 108 12.21 -14.11 -12.34
C GLU A 108 13.33 -13.38 -11.59
N LYS A 109 13.19 -12.06 -11.39
CA LYS A 109 14.14 -11.23 -10.63
C LYS A 109 14.16 -11.53 -9.13
N SER A 110 13.07 -12.08 -8.57
CA SER A 110 12.99 -12.36 -7.15
C SER A 110 14.03 -13.40 -6.72
N ALA A 111 14.73 -13.06 -5.63
CA ALA A 111 15.72 -13.92 -4.98
C ALA A 111 15.07 -14.94 -4.03
N VAL A 112 13.87 -14.66 -3.52
CA VAL A 112 13.15 -15.49 -2.55
C VAL A 112 11.81 -15.90 -3.15
N LYS A 113 11.69 -17.17 -3.51
CA LYS A 113 10.51 -17.73 -4.18
C LYS A 113 10.39 -19.22 -3.95
N GLY A 114 9.21 -19.78 -4.19
CA GLY A 114 8.93 -21.19 -4.02
C GLY A 114 7.67 -21.66 -4.75
N ASP A 115 7.44 -22.97 -4.69
CA ASP A 115 6.20 -23.58 -5.16
C ASP A 115 5.03 -23.15 -4.28
N ILE A 116 3.84 -22.97 -4.85
CA ILE A 116 2.65 -22.53 -4.09
C ILE A 116 2.34 -23.42 -2.87
N SER A 117 2.70 -24.71 -2.92
CA SER A 117 2.51 -25.65 -1.80
C SER A 117 3.34 -25.31 -0.56
N THR A 118 4.35 -24.45 -0.68
CA THR A 118 5.19 -24.00 0.43
C THR A 118 4.99 -22.52 0.76
N LEU A 119 3.85 -21.92 0.35
CA LEU A 119 3.54 -20.53 0.63
C LEU A 119 3.71 -20.22 2.12
N PRO A 120 4.57 -19.25 2.50
CA PRO A 120 4.71 -18.84 3.88
C PRO A 120 3.48 -18.05 4.35
N ASP A 121 3.15 -18.15 5.64
CA ASP A 121 2.16 -17.27 6.27
C ASP A 121 2.80 -15.89 6.53
N ARG A 122 3.02 -15.14 5.45
CA ARG A 122 3.68 -13.83 5.44
C ARG A 122 2.92 -12.86 4.55
N LEU A 123 2.29 -11.87 5.16
CA LEU A 123 1.56 -10.81 4.46
C LEU A 123 2.44 -10.15 3.39
N GLY A 124 1.84 -9.75 2.27
CA GLY A 124 2.54 -9.07 1.19
C GLY A 124 3.37 -9.99 0.29
N THR A 125 3.35 -11.31 0.53
CA THR A 125 3.94 -12.29 -0.38
C THR A 125 3.15 -12.32 -1.68
N ALA A 126 3.82 -12.21 -2.82
CA ALA A 126 3.18 -12.29 -4.12
C ALA A 126 2.97 -13.75 -4.52
N VAL A 127 1.83 -14.06 -5.14
CA VAL A 127 1.51 -15.35 -5.75
C VAL A 127 1.30 -15.15 -7.25
N ILE A 128 1.68 -16.15 -8.06
CA ILE A 128 1.66 -16.03 -9.52
C ILE A 128 1.15 -17.29 -10.21
N SER A 129 0.40 -17.08 -11.29
CA SER A 129 0.02 -18.10 -12.26
C SER A 129 0.12 -17.50 -13.66
N GLU A 130 1.06 -17.98 -14.47
CA GLU A 130 1.38 -17.38 -15.77
C GLU A 130 1.67 -15.88 -15.59
N ASP A 131 0.86 -15.00 -16.18
CA ASP A 131 1.02 -13.55 -16.03
C ASP A 131 0.12 -12.93 -14.94
N VAL A 132 -0.73 -13.72 -14.26
CA VAL A 132 -1.60 -13.21 -13.19
C VAL A 132 -0.84 -13.18 -11.87
N VAL A 133 -0.83 -12.03 -11.19
CA VAL A 133 -0.21 -11.86 -9.87
C VAL A 133 -1.24 -11.42 -8.83
N GLY A 134 -1.14 -11.97 -7.63
CA GLY A 134 -1.92 -11.55 -6.47
C GLY A 134 -1.06 -11.37 -5.25
N ILE A 135 -1.59 -10.69 -4.24
CA ILE A 135 -0.91 -10.46 -2.96
C ILE A 135 -1.62 -11.25 -1.87
N TYR A 136 -0.86 -12.07 -1.13
CA TYR A 136 -1.35 -12.76 0.05
C TYR A 136 -1.59 -11.76 1.18
N VAL A 137 -2.81 -11.77 1.73
CA VAL A 137 -3.28 -10.83 2.77
C VAL A 137 -3.62 -11.52 4.09
N GLY A 138 -3.17 -12.77 4.27
CA GLY A 138 -3.44 -13.57 5.47
C GLY A 138 -4.73 -14.37 5.36
N ASN A 139 -4.95 -15.28 6.32
CA ASN A 139 -6.14 -16.14 6.40
C ASN A 139 -6.43 -16.87 5.08
N ASP A 140 -5.40 -17.47 4.49
CA ASP A 140 -5.48 -18.21 3.22
C ASP A 140 -6.09 -17.40 2.07
N SER A 141 -6.02 -16.06 2.11
CA SER A 141 -6.67 -15.17 1.14
C SER A 141 -5.67 -14.39 0.31
N VAL A 142 -6.01 -14.18 -0.96
CA VAL A 142 -5.23 -13.41 -1.94
C VAL A 142 -6.12 -12.32 -2.52
N VAL A 143 -5.55 -11.13 -2.65
CA VAL A 143 -6.18 -9.99 -3.34
C VAL A 143 -5.48 -9.75 -4.68
N TYR A 144 -6.24 -9.61 -5.75
CA TYR A 144 -5.72 -9.35 -7.08
C TYR A 144 -6.75 -8.67 -7.99
N ALA A 145 -6.27 -8.10 -9.09
CA ALA A 145 -7.11 -7.46 -10.10
C ALA A 145 -7.51 -8.50 -11.16
N LYS A 146 -8.81 -8.82 -11.28
CA LYS A 146 -9.27 -10.01 -12.00
C LYS A 146 -9.79 -9.69 -13.42
N PHE A 147 -10.93 -9.01 -13.53
CA PHE A 147 -11.56 -8.62 -14.80
C PHE A 147 -12.34 -7.31 -14.65
N VAL A 148 -12.72 -6.70 -15.78
CA VAL A 148 -13.41 -5.39 -15.81
C VAL A 148 -14.73 -5.39 -15.02
N ASP A 149 -15.48 -6.48 -15.07
CA ASP A 149 -16.77 -6.66 -14.39
C ASP A 149 -16.66 -7.06 -12.91
N GLU A 150 -15.51 -7.59 -12.49
CA GLU A 150 -15.24 -7.99 -11.09
C GLU A 150 -14.38 -6.97 -10.33
N GLY A 151 -13.46 -6.28 -11.01
CA GLY A 151 -12.53 -5.33 -10.41
C GLY A 151 -11.42 -6.00 -9.59
N ILE A 152 -11.18 -5.45 -8.40
CA ILE A 152 -10.34 -6.08 -7.38
C ILE A 152 -11.15 -7.10 -6.61
N VAL A 153 -10.63 -8.31 -6.47
CA VAL A 153 -11.26 -9.39 -5.71
C VAL A 153 -10.37 -9.87 -4.59
N LYS A 154 -11.01 -10.47 -3.58
CA LYS A 154 -10.37 -11.21 -2.49
C LYS A 154 -10.92 -12.62 -2.49
N GLU A 155 -10.06 -13.60 -2.72
CA GLU A 155 -10.46 -15.00 -2.84
C GLU A 155 -9.51 -15.91 -2.06
N PRO A 156 -9.97 -17.09 -1.60
CA PRO A 156 -9.07 -18.08 -1.02
C PRO A 156 -7.99 -18.51 -2.02
N ILE A 157 -6.77 -18.79 -1.55
CA ILE A 157 -5.66 -19.29 -2.40
C ILE A 157 -6.11 -20.50 -3.21
N SER A 158 -6.87 -21.40 -2.60
CA SER A 158 -7.38 -22.63 -3.24
C SER A 158 -8.36 -22.39 -4.39
N ALA A 159 -8.96 -21.20 -4.49
CA ALA A 159 -9.82 -20.83 -5.62
C ALA A 159 -9.01 -20.44 -6.87
N GLY A 160 -7.79 -19.93 -6.67
CA GLY A 160 -6.89 -19.58 -7.74
C GLY A 160 -6.09 -20.78 -8.27
N LYS A 161 -5.55 -20.63 -9.48
CA LYS A 161 -4.62 -21.60 -10.08
C LYS A 161 -3.15 -21.21 -9.86
N TRP A 162 -2.86 -20.59 -8.72
CA TRP A 162 -1.52 -20.13 -8.37
C TRP A 162 -0.51 -21.28 -8.44
N THR A 163 0.65 -21.01 -9.01
CA THR A 163 1.70 -22.01 -9.27
C THR A 163 2.94 -21.79 -8.42
N ALA A 164 3.23 -20.54 -8.07
CA ALA A 164 4.40 -20.16 -7.28
C ALA A 164 4.11 -18.95 -6.42
N TRP A 165 4.99 -18.71 -5.44
CA TRP A 165 5.04 -17.50 -4.65
C TRP A 165 6.43 -16.87 -4.71
N PHE A 166 6.52 -15.56 -4.44
CA PHE A 166 7.78 -14.82 -4.41
C PHE A 166 7.70 -13.54 -3.56
N GLU A 167 8.85 -13.06 -3.09
CA GLU A 167 9.03 -11.75 -2.48
C GLU A 167 9.42 -10.71 -3.55
N ILE A 168 8.75 -9.56 -3.60
CA ILE A 168 9.01 -8.48 -4.57
C ILE A 168 10.27 -7.73 -4.14
N SER A 169 11.27 -7.63 -5.02
CA SER A 169 12.59 -7.08 -4.68
C SER A 169 12.58 -5.64 -4.14
N ASP A 170 11.62 -4.81 -4.57
CA ASP A 170 11.49 -3.41 -4.13
C ASP A 170 10.67 -3.26 -2.83
N VAL A 171 10.26 -4.37 -2.23
CA VAL A 171 9.49 -4.43 -0.99
C VAL A 171 10.36 -5.02 0.12
N GLN A 172 10.39 -4.36 1.27
CA GLN A 172 11.02 -4.87 2.49
C GLN A 172 10.07 -5.83 3.20
N TYR A 173 10.60 -6.98 3.61
CA TYR A 173 9.84 -8.02 4.29
C TYR A 173 10.26 -8.15 5.76
N GLY A 174 9.28 -8.09 6.64
CA GLY A 174 9.45 -8.15 8.09
C GLY A 174 8.12 -8.26 8.82
N ASP A 175 8.17 -8.16 10.14
CA ASP A 175 6.98 -8.20 11.00
C ASP A 175 6.49 -6.79 11.33
N VAL A 176 5.31 -6.68 11.96
CA VAL A 176 4.72 -5.38 12.36
C VAL A 176 5.73 -4.54 13.14
N LYS A 177 6.49 -5.15 14.05
CA LYS A 177 7.51 -4.48 14.86
C LYS A 177 8.65 -3.90 14.04
N THR A 178 8.95 -4.47 12.87
CA THR A 178 10.03 -4.02 11.99
C THR A 178 9.67 -2.70 11.30
N PHE A 179 8.39 -2.46 11.01
CA PHE A 179 7.94 -1.29 10.27
C PHE A 179 7.09 -0.31 11.08
N SER A 180 6.67 -0.69 12.29
CA SER A 180 5.85 0.16 13.13
C SER A 180 6.60 1.43 13.52
N ASN A 181 5.94 2.58 13.33
CA ASN A 181 6.42 3.86 13.86
C ASN A 181 6.22 4.00 15.38
N GLU A 182 5.71 2.96 16.05
CA GLU A 182 5.56 2.89 17.50
C GLU A 182 6.90 2.59 18.18
N ILE A 183 7.07 3.15 19.37
CA ILE A 183 8.24 2.88 20.20
C ILE A 183 8.04 1.55 20.91
N VAL A 184 8.91 0.59 20.61
CA VAL A 184 8.89 -0.76 21.16
C VAL A 184 9.90 -0.84 22.31
N PHE A 185 9.48 -1.40 23.44
CA PHE A 185 10.29 -1.55 24.66
C PHE A 185 10.64 -3.02 24.94
N ASP A 186 10.70 -3.89 23.94
CA ASP A 186 10.83 -5.35 24.15
C ASP A 186 12.06 -5.76 24.99
N GLU A 187 13.13 -4.96 24.99
CA GLU A 187 14.32 -5.17 25.83
C GLU A 187 14.19 -4.58 27.25
N TYR A 188 13.04 -4.02 27.64
CA TYR A 188 12.93 -3.21 28.85
C TYR A 188 11.55 -3.19 29.53
N ASP A 189 11.57 -3.01 30.86
CA ASP A 189 10.38 -2.88 31.70
C ASP A 189 9.75 -1.49 31.52
N ALA A 190 8.71 -1.39 30.68
CA ALA A 190 7.94 -0.16 30.45
C ALA A 190 7.38 0.50 31.73
N LYS A 191 7.34 -0.22 32.86
CA LYS A 191 6.88 0.32 34.16
C LYS A 191 7.98 1.04 34.94
N LYS A 192 9.23 1.01 34.50
CA LYS A 192 10.36 1.68 35.15
C LYS A 192 10.92 2.73 34.20
N LYS A 193 10.98 4.01 34.54
CA LYS A 193 11.68 4.99 33.68
C LYS A 193 13.17 5.02 34.04
N ASN A 194 14.06 4.88 33.05
CA ASN A 194 15.52 5.00 33.23
C ASN A 194 16.20 5.73 32.06
N ASN A 195 17.49 6.01 32.19
CA ASN A 195 18.27 6.74 31.18
C ASN A 195 18.43 5.97 29.86
N LEU A 196 18.57 4.64 29.90
CA LEU A 196 18.69 3.81 28.69
C LEU A 196 17.39 3.79 27.88
N GLY A 197 16.24 3.70 28.55
CA GLY A 197 14.92 3.77 27.92
C GLY A 197 14.65 5.14 27.28
N LEU A 198 15.16 6.23 27.87
CA LEU A 198 15.06 7.56 27.24
C LEU A 198 15.92 7.69 25.99
N VAL A 199 17.15 7.14 26.01
CA VAL A 199 18.02 7.13 24.82
C VAL A 199 17.37 6.33 23.70
N GLN A 200 16.81 5.16 24.00
CA GLN A 200 16.09 4.34 23.03
C GLN A 200 14.83 5.01 22.51
N TRP A 201 14.05 5.67 23.37
CA TRP A 201 12.89 6.48 22.96
C TRP A 201 13.28 7.55 21.94
N ALA A 202 14.39 8.25 22.18
CA ALA A 202 14.87 9.29 21.28
C ALA A 202 15.37 8.73 19.95
N ILE A 203 16.07 7.60 19.96
CA ILE A 203 16.52 6.90 18.75
C ILE A 203 15.30 6.45 17.93
N GLN A 204 14.36 5.74 18.54
CA GLN A 204 13.18 5.23 17.85
C GLN A 204 12.27 6.36 17.36
N ALA A 205 12.08 7.44 18.12
CA ALA A 205 11.33 8.61 17.64
C ALA A 205 11.99 9.24 16.40
N HIS A 206 13.32 9.27 16.34
CA HIS A 206 14.06 9.75 15.18
C HIS A 206 13.95 8.79 13.99
N GLU A 207 14.19 7.50 14.20
CA GLU A 207 14.11 6.46 13.17
C GLU A 207 12.71 6.32 12.58
N ASN A 208 11.67 6.46 13.42
CA ASN A 208 10.27 6.46 13.02
C ASN A 208 9.79 7.82 12.46
N GLY A 209 10.69 8.78 12.28
CA GLY A 209 10.40 10.06 11.63
C GLY A 209 9.36 10.91 12.37
N TRP A 210 9.31 10.87 13.70
CA TRP A 210 8.37 11.68 14.47
C TRP A 210 8.56 13.17 14.16
N GLY A 211 7.48 13.80 13.68
CA GLY A 211 7.46 15.23 13.34
C GLY A 211 7.50 16.13 14.58
N TYR A 212 7.91 17.38 14.38
CA TYR A 212 7.93 18.40 15.43
C TYR A 212 6.76 19.37 15.30
N ILE A 213 5.98 19.50 16.36
CA ILE A 213 5.01 20.60 16.52
C ILE A 213 5.22 21.21 17.90
N TYR A 214 5.40 22.53 17.92
CA TYR A 214 5.63 23.27 19.15
C TYR A 214 4.52 23.00 20.19
N GLY A 215 4.93 22.65 21.40
CA GLY A 215 4.00 22.39 22.50
C GLY A 215 3.34 21.00 22.50
N THR A 216 3.80 20.06 21.69
CA THR A 216 3.41 18.63 21.71
C THR A 216 4.50 17.75 22.36
N TYR A 217 4.16 16.53 22.80
CA TYR A 217 5.11 15.64 23.49
C TYR A 217 4.91 14.15 23.15
N GLY A 218 4.89 13.82 21.86
CA GLY A 218 4.93 12.42 21.39
C GLY A 218 3.57 11.70 21.38
N ASN A 219 2.47 12.45 21.48
CA ASN A 219 1.15 11.93 21.17
C ASN A 219 0.94 11.88 19.65
N VAL A 220 0.15 10.92 19.17
CA VAL A 220 -0.33 10.91 17.77
C VAL A 220 -1.05 12.23 17.51
N LEU A 221 -0.59 12.95 16.49
CA LEU A 221 -1.17 14.24 16.12
C LEU A 221 -2.56 14.04 15.51
N THR A 222 -3.59 14.46 16.22
CA THR A 222 -4.95 14.55 15.69
C THR A 222 -5.25 15.96 15.19
N GLU A 223 -6.24 16.08 14.32
CA GLU A 223 -6.74 17.37 13.81
C GLU A 223 -7.15 18.32 14.96
N ASP A 224 -7.79 17.78 16.00
CA ASP A 224 -8.18 18.56 17.18
C ASP A 224 -6.95 19.02 17.98
N LEU A 225 -5.95 18.14 18.18
CA LEU A 225 -4.72 18.51 18.87
C LEU A 225 -3.94 19.58 18.09
N LEU A 226 -3.89 19.48 16.76
CA LEU A 226 -3.28 20.48 15.90
C LEU A 226 -3.97 21.84 16.03
N ARG A 227 -5.31 21.86 15.99
CA ARG A 227 -6.11 23.09 16.18
C ARG A 227 -5.92 23.70 17.56
N ASP A 228 -5.91 22.89 18.60
CA ASP A 228 -5.64 23.33 19.97
C ASP A 228 -4.27 23.97 20.09
N ARG A 229 -3.22 23.34 19.53
CA ARG A 229 -1.85 23.92 19.56
C ARG A 229 -1.77 25.21 18.74
N ALA A 230 -2.38 25.26 17.56
CA ALA A 230 -2.43 26.45 16.73
C ALA A 230 -3.13 27.63 17.43
N ALA A 231 -4.20 27.37 18.20
CA ALA A 231 -4.91 28.39 18.97
C ALA A 231 -4.11 28.91 20.17
N VAL A 232 -3.28 28.06 20.79
CA VAL A 232 -2.47 28.42 21.96
C VAL A 232 -1.17 29.14 21.57
N PHE A 233 -0.59 28.82 20.42
CA PHE A 233 0.75 29.27 20.00
C PHE A 233 0.76 30.10 18.70
N SER A 234 -0.34 30.77 18.40
CA SER A 234 -0.66 31.45 17.13
C SER A 234 0.28 32.59 16.65
N CYS A 235 1.48 32.75 17.23
CA CYS A 235 2.48 33.71 16.78
C CYS A 235 3.78 33.08 16.21
N GLU A 236 3.99 31.76 16.28
CA GLU A 236 5.26 31.14 15.82
C GLU A 236 5.09 29.82 15.03
N VAL A 237 3.92 29.58 14.42
CA VAL A 237 3.78 28.47 13.47
C VAL A 237 4.06 29.00 12.06
N SER A 238 5.32 29.08 11.67
CA SER A 238 5.69 29.28 10.26
C SER A 238 5.46 27.99 9.49
N GLU A 239 4.70 28.06 8.41
CA GLU A 239 4.65 27.02 7.38
C GLU A 239 6.03 26.96 6.69
N GLU A 240 6.85 25.97 7.06
CA GLU A 240 7.99 25.49 6.25
C GLU A 240 7.85 23.99 6.00
#